data_AF-A0A9X2YAX0-F1
#
_entry.id   AF-A0A9X2YAX0-F1
#
_cell.length_a   1.000
_cell.length_b   1.000
_cell.length_c   1.000
_cell.angle_alpha   90.00
_cell.angle_beta   90.00
_cell.angle_gamma   90.00
#
_symmetry.space_group_name_H-M   'P 1'
#
loop_
_entity.id
_entity.type
_entity.pdbx_description
1 polymer ?
#
loop_
_entity_poly.entity_id
_entity_poly.type
_entity_poly.pdbx_seq_one_letter_code
_entity_poly.pdbx_strand_id
1 'polypeptide(L)' 'GGAKNHAVILPDADLDLAADAMVNAGFGSAGERCMAISAAVAVGPIADDLVAKIAERAATITTGDGTKN' A
#
# COMPACT_ATOMS: atom_id res chain seq x y z
N GLY A 1 -18.81 -10.45 -7.59
CA GLY A 1 -17.64 -11.29 -7.31
C GLY A 1 -16.59 -10.46 -6.60
N GLY A 2 -15.85 -11.03 -5.67
CA GLY A 2 -14.76 -10.35 -4.97
C GLY A 2 -13.41 -10.50 -5.69
N ALA A 3 -12.41 -9.72 -5.28
CA ALA A 3 -11.04 -9.79 -5.77
C ALA A 3 -10.05 -9.86 -4.60
N LYS A 4 -8.89 -10.48 -4.83
CA LYS A 4 -7.77 -10.52 -3.89
C LYS A 4 -6.49 -10.18 -4.65
N ASN A 5 -6.34 -8.89 -4.96
CA ASN A 5 -5.23 -8.44 -5.80
C ASN A 5 -3.92 -8.43 -5.01
N HIS A 6 -2.85 -8.75 -5.71
CA HIS A 6 -1.48 -8.80 -5.20
C HIS A 6 -0.61 -7.79 -5.94
N ALA A 7 0.35 -7.18 -5.25
CA ALA A 7 1.44 -6.44 -5.86
C ALA A 7 2.75 -7.18 -5.59
N VAL A 8 3.56 -7.40 -6.63
CA VAL A 8 4.90 -7.99 -6.49
C VAL A 8 5.92 -6.86 -6.64
N ILE A 9 6.77 -6.68 -5.63
CA ILE A 9 7.81 -5.66 -5.61
C ILE A 9 9.15 -6.36 -5.72
N LEU A 10 9.91 -6.01 -6.76
CA LEU A 10 11.21 -6.60 -7.07
C LEU A 10 12.36 -5.84 -6.38
N PRO A 11 13.53 -6.46 -6.17
CA PRO A 11 14.66 -5.82 -5.47
C PRO A 11 15.18 -4.53 -6.11
N ASP A 12 14.93 -4.34 -7.41
CA ASP A 12 15.35 -3.16 -8.19
C ASP A 12 14.26 -2.07 -8.27
N ALA A 13 13.10 -2.29 -7.66
CA ALA A 13 12.05 -1.29 -7.59
C ALA A 13 12.48 -0.08 -6.76
N ASP A 14 12.02 1.11 -7.18
CA ASP A 14 12.07 2.29 -6.33
C ASP A 14 11.12 2.07 -5.13
N LEU A 15 11.71 1.89 -3.94
CA LEU A 15 10.96 1.55 -2.74
C LEU A 15 10.14 2.72 -2.17
N ASP A 16 10.52 3.96 -2.46
CA ASP A 16 9.75 5.12 -2.03
C ASP A 16 8.49 5.26 -2.88
N LEU A 17 8.63 5.12 -4.20
CA LEU A 17 7.50 5.08 -5.12
C LEU A 17 6.59 3.88 -4.83
N ALA A 18 7.18 2.70 -4.59
CA ALA A 18 6.42 1.49 -4.26
C ALA A 18 5.61 1.67 -2.97
N ALA A 19 6.20 2.27 -1.93
CA ALA A 19 5.50 2.53 -0.67
C ALA A 19 4.34 3.51 -0.84
N ASP A 20 4.53 4.62 -1.56
CA ASP A 20 3.47 5.59 -1.88
C ASP A 20 2.31 4.92 -2.64
N ALA A 21 2.64 4.12 -3.66
CA ALA A 21 1.65 3.39 -4.44
C ALA A 21 0.88 2.38 -3.58
N MET A 22 1.57 1.63 -2.71
CA MET A 22 0.97 0.63 -1.85
C MET A 22 0.01 1.23 -0.83
N VAL A 23 0.34 2.37 -0.24
CA VAL A 23 -0.55 3.08 0.69
C VAL A 23 -1.82 3.52 0.00
N ASN A 24 -1.71 4.13 -1.19
CA ASN A 24 -2.87 4.54 -1.99
C ASN A 24 -3.72 3.35 -2.44
N ALA A 25 -3.08 2.26 -2.88
CA ALA A 25 -3.77 1.09 -3.40
C ALA A 25 -4.41 0.21 -2.31
N GLY A 26 -3.84 0.20 -1.09
CA GLY A 26 -4.35 -0.55 0.05
C GLY A 26 -5.42 0.21 0.85
N PHE A 27 -5.22 1.51 1.09
CA PHE A 27 -6.07 2.29 1.99
C PHE A 27 -6.96 3.32 1.29
N GLY A 28 -6.70 3.62 0.01
CA GLY A 28 -7.54 4.53 -0.77
C GLY A 28 -8.99 4.05 -0.84
N SER A 29 -9.95 4.96 -0.61
CA SER A 29 -11.37 4.63 -0.46
C SER A 29 -11.61 3.52 0.60
N ALA A 30 -10.87 3.55 1.71
CA ALA A 30 -10.89 2.53 2.75
C ALA A 30 -10.62 1.09 2.25
N GLY A 31 -9.98 0.94 1.08
CA GLY A 31 -9.77 -0.36 0.45
C GLY A 31 -11.01 -0.94 -0.24
N GLU A 32 -12.12 -0.21 -0.32
CA GLU A 32 -13.39 -0.64 -0.91
C GLU A 32 -13.41 -0.50 -2.44
N ARG A 33 -12.30 -0.91 -3.07
CA ARG A 33 -12.14 -0.93 -4.53
C ARG A 33 -11.86 -2.36 -4.94
N CYS A 34 -12.54 -2.85 -5.97
CA CYS A 34 -12.24 -4.18 -6.53
C CYS A 34 -10.79 -4.30 -7.05
N MET A 35 -10.13 -3.16 -7.30
CA MET A 35 -8.72 -3.04 -7.69
C MET A 35 -7.78 -2.75 -6.51
N ALA A 36 -8.26 -2.72 -5.26
CA ALA A 36 -7.41 -2.49 -4.10
C ALA A 36 -6.39 -3.62 -3.94
N ILE A 37 -5.16 -3.28 -3.56
CA ILE A 37 -4.12 -4.27 -3.31
C ILE A 37 -4.27 -4.78 -1.88
N SER A 38 -4.47 -6.08 -1.77
CA SER A 38 -4.77 -6.75 -0.50
C SER A 38 -3.58 -7.54 0.06
N ALA A 39 -2.51 -7.69 -0.72
CA ALA A 39 -1.27 -8.35 -0.33
C ALA A 39 -0.10 -7.78 -1.15
N ALA A 40 0.99 -7.43 -0.48
CA ALA A 40 2.28 -7.10 -1.10
C ALA A 40 3.21 -8.30 -0.98
N VAL A 41 3.89 -8.66 -2.07
CA VAL A 41 4.90 -9.71 -2.13
C VAL A 41 6.24 -9.03 -2.40
N ALA A 42 7.02 -8.84 -1.34
CA ALA A 42 8.38 -8.33 -1.44
C ALA A 42 9.33 -9.47 -1.84
N VAL A 43 10.09 -9.29 -2.91
CA VAL A 43 11.03 -10.30 -3.40
C VAL A 43 12.43 -9.99 -2.88
N GLY A 44 13.08 -10.97 -2.25
CA GLY A 44 14.46 -10.83 -1.80
C GLY A 44 14.61 -9.95 -0.55
N PRO A 45 15.74 -9.24 -0.38
CA PRO A 45 16.10 -8.62 0.89
C PRO A 45 15.37 -7.29 1.18
N ILE A 46 14.51 -6.80 0.28
CA ILE A 46 13.85 -5.49 0.42
C ILE A 46 12.65 -5.48 1.39
N ALA A 47 12.32 -6.61 2.00
CA ALA A 47 11.07 -6.78 2.75
C ALA A 47 10.96 -5.81 3.93
N ASP A 48 11.98 -5.74 4.78
CA ASP A 48 11.96 -4.90 5.98
C ASP A 48 11.93 -3.40 5.61
N ASP A 49 12.72 -2.99 4.63
CA ASP A 49 12.77 -1.61 4.14
C ASP A 49 11.43 -1.17 3.53
N LEU A 50 10.81 -2.04 2.71
CA LEU A 50 9.51 -1.77 2.10
C LEU A 50 8.42 -1.65 3.19
N VAL A 51 8.41 -2.56 4.18
CA VAL A 51 7.45 -2.53 5.29
C VAL A 51 7.62 -1.27 6.12
N ALA A 52 8.86 -0.87 6.45
CA ALA A 52 9.14 0.34 7.21
C ALA A 52 8.64 1.59 6.48
N LYS A 53 8.94 1.72 5.18
CA LYS A 53 8.49 2.85 4.34
C LYS A 53 6.98 2.92 4.21
N ILE A 54 6.29 1.79 4.06
CA ILE A 54 4.82 1.72 4.03
C ILE A 54 4.24 2.14 5.38
N ALA A 55 4.79 1.62 6.48
CA ALA A 55 4.31 1.90 7.83
C ALA A 55 4.45 3.39 8.19
N GLU A 56 5.57 4.02 7.85
CA GLU A 56 5.80 5.47 8.03
C GLU A 56 4.70 6.30 7.35
N ARG A 57 4.41 6.00 6.08
CA ARG A 57 3.38 6.72 5.31
C ARG A 57 1.98 6.43 5.83
N ALA A 58 1.66 5.17 6.12
CA ALA A 58 0.36 4.75 6.62
C ALA A 58 0.03 5.42 7.97
N ALA A 59 1.03 5.64 8.83
CA ALA A 59 0.84 6.32 10.12
C ALA A 59 0.41 7.79 9.98
N THR A 60 0.64 8.42 8.83
CA THR A 60 0.24 9.81 8.54
C THR A 60 -1.18 9.93 7.98
N ILE A 61 -1.86 8.82 7.67
CA ILE A 61 -3.22 8.84 7.14
C ILE A 61 -4.17 9.41 8.19
N THR A 62 -4.85 10.49 7.82
CA THR A 62 -5.96 11.02 8.62
C THR A 62 -7.24 10.31 8.24
N THR A 63 -7.90 9.71 9.24
CA THR A 63 -9.23 9.12 9.09
C THR A 63 -10.27 10.07 9.68
N GLY A 64 -11.47 10.08 9.11
CA GLY A 64 -12.51 11.01 9.53
C GLY A 64 -13.76 10.92 8.67
N ASP A 65 -14.68 11.85 8.91
CA ASP A 65 -15.89 12.02 8.12
C ASP A 65 -15.52 12.58 6.74
N GLY A 66 -15.70 11.77 5.67
CA GLY A 66 -15.36 12.17 4.30
C GLY A 66 -16.17 13.36 3.76
N THR A 67 -17.15 13.88 4.51
CA THR A 67 -17.88 15.12 4.20
C THR A 67 -17.27 16.36 4.86
N LYS A 68 -16.22 16.21 5.67
CA LYS A 68 -15.56 17.27 6.43
C LYS A 68 -14.07 17.38 6.04
N ASN A 69 -13.51 18.59 6.15
CA ASN A 69 -12.07 18.87 5.97
C ASN A 69 -11.35 18.89 7.31
#